data_AF-A0ABC8JZG2-F1
#
_entry.id   AF-A0ABC8JZG2-F1
#
_cell.length_a   1.000
_cell.length_b   1.000
_cell.length_c   1.000
_cell.angle_alpha   90.00
_cell.angle_beta   90.00
_cell.angle_gamma   90.00
#
_symmetry.space_group_name_H-M   'P 1'
#
loop_
_entity.id
_entity.type
_entity.pdbx_description
1 polymer ?
#
loop_
_entity_poly.entity_id
_entity_poly.type
_entity_poly.pdbx_seq_one_letter_code
_entity_poly.pdbx_strand_id
1 'polypeptide(L)'
;MKGPLMEEESQIAKDAYQRGKLNTMKRYRDMLIMCRDQTRAIEERHSVELNKVRLEAKLDFLHECESLFSMYHEKKKTEFELALADSKLEDVCVPPIDWFKLGEPMMYD
;
A
#
# COMPACT_ATOMS: atom_id res chain seq x y z
N MET A 1 -18.02 -51.16 22.87
CA MET A 1 -18.83 -49.97 23.19
C MET A 1 -17.86 -48.83 23.44
N LYS A 2 -17.85 -47.77 22.62
CA LYS A 2 -17.16 -46.52 22.99
C LYS A 2 -18.08 -45.81 23.99
N GLY A 3 -17.54 -45.48 25.16
CA GLY A 3 -18.31 -44.80 26.20
C GLY A 3 -18.52 -43.31 25.86
N PRO A 4 -19.56 -42.67 26.42
CA PRO A 4 -19.93 -41.28 26.10
C PRO A 4 -18.77 -40.28 26.27
N LEU A 5 -17.87 -40.51 27.23
CA LEU A 5 -16.66 -39.70 27.45
C LEU A 5 -15.70 -39.68 26.25
N MET A 6 -15.53 -40.80 25.54
CA MET A 6 -14.64 -40.89 24.37
C MET A 6 -15.24 -40.24 23.12
N GLU A 7 -16.57 -40.12 23.05
CA GLU A 7 -17.23 -39.39 21.97
C GLU A 7 -17.18 -37.89 22.19
N GLU A 8 -17.32 -37.41 23.44
CA GLU A 8 -17.14 -36.01 23.81
C GLU A 8 -15.69 -35.53 23.59
N GLU A 9 -14.68 -36.29 24.02
CA GLU A 9 -13.27 -35.96 23.80
C GLU A 9 -12.93 -35.91 22.29
N SER A 10 -13.47 -36.84 21.51
CA SER A 10 -13.34 -36.87 20.05
C SER A 10 -14.00 -35.66 19.37
N GLN A 11 -15.16 -35.22 19.88
CA GLN A 11 -15.85 -34.04 19.36
C GLN A 11 -15.10 -32.75 19.70
N ILE A 12 -14.60 -32.62 20.94
CA ILE A 12 -13.77 -31.50 21.37
C ILE A 12 -12.53 -31.35 20.48
N ALA A 13 -11.87 -32.46 20.15
CA ALA A 13 -10.70 -32.45 19.27
C ALA A 13 -11.03 -31.99 17.85
N LYS A 14 -12.15 -32.45 17.28
CA LYS A 14 -12.63 -32.01 15.95
C LYS A 14 -12.95 -30.52 15.94
N ASP A 15 -13.63 -30.03 16.97
CA ASP A 15 -14.00 -28.62 17.06
C ASP A 15 -12.77 -27.73 17.24
N ALA A 16 -11.79 -28.16 18.03
CA ALA A 16 -10.51 -27.46 18.18
C ALA A 16 -9.76 -27.37 16.84
N TYR A 17 -9.71 -28.46 16.07
CA TYR A 17 -9.12 -28.45 14.73
C TYR A 17 -9.83 -27.49 13.77
N GLN A 18 -11.16 -27.51 13.72
CA GLN A 18 -11.91 -26.60 12.84
C GLN A 18 -11.71 -25.13 13.22
N ARG A 19 -11.69 -24.82 14.53
CA ARG A 19 -11.35 -23.47 15.02
C ARG A 19 -9.94 -23.06 14.59
N GLY A 20 -8.96 -23.95 14.75
CA GLY A 20 -7.58 -23.70 14.33
C GLY A 20 -7.48 -23.41 12.83
N LYS A 21 -8.17 -24.21 12.01
CA LYS A 21 -8.23 -24.01 10.55
C LYS A 21 -8.84 -22.65 10.19
N LEU A 22 -9.98 -22.30 10.76
CA LEU A 22 -10.65 -21.01 10.50
C LEU A 22 -9.79 -19.82 10.94
N ASN A 23 -9.18 -19.90 12.12
CA ASN A 23 -8.30 -18.85 12.63
C ASN A 23 -7.07 -18.66 11.72
N THR A 24 -6.48 -19.75 11.26
CA THR A 24 -5.33 -19.72 10.33
C THR A 24 -5.72 -19.09 9.00
N MET A 25 -6.87 -19.48 8.44
CA MET A 25 -7.37 -18.89 7.20
C MET A 25 -7.66 -17.39 7.34
N LYS A 26 -8.27 -16.99 8.46
CA LYS A 26 -8.55 -15.57 8.75
C LYS A 26 -7.23 -14.79 8.84
N ARG A 27 -6.25 -15.28 9.60
CA ARG A 27 -4.94 -14.65 9.75
C ARG A 27 -4.26 -14.38 8.41
N TYR A 28 -4.18 -15.38 7.53
CA TYR A 28 -3.57 -15.19 6.21
C TYR A 28 -4.36 -14.22 5.33
N ARG A 29 -5.69 -14.20 5.41
CA ARG A 29 -6.51 -13.22 4.69
C ARG A 29 -6.23 -11.80 5.18
N ASP A 30 -6.15 -11.60 6.49
CA ASP A 30 -5.86 -10.29 7.09
C ASP A 30 -4.47 -9.79 6.64
N MET A 31 -3.46 -10.67 6.64
CA MET A 31 -2.13 -10.37 6.10
C MET A 31 -2.18 -9.98 4.62
N LEU A 32 -2.86 -10.76 3.77
CA LEU A 32 -2.95 -10.49 2.34
C LEU A 32 -3.65 -9.16 2.04
N ILE A 33 -4.68 -8.81 2.81
CA ILE A 33 -5.38 -7.53 2.69
C ILE A 33 -4.42 -6.38 3.01
N MET A 34 -3.69 -6.46 4.12
CA MET A 34 -2.74 -5.42 4.51
C MET A 34 -1.60 -5.27 3.49
N CYS A 35 -1.02 -6.38 3.02
CA CYS A 35 0.01 -6.33 1.97
C CYS A 35 -0.52 -5.69 0.69
N ARG A 36 -1.73 -6.07 0.24
CA ARG A 36 -2.35 -5.48 -0.95
C ARG A 36 -2.58 -3.98 -0.77
N ASP A 37 -3.10 -3.57 0.37
CA ASP A 37 -3.42 -2.16 0.64
C ASP A 37 -2.14 -1.32 0.72
N GLN A 38 -1.06 -1.87 1.31
CA GLN A 38 0.26 -1.24 1.29
C GLN A 38 0.83 -1.13 -0.13
N THR A 39 0.82 -2.22 -0.91
CA THR A 39 1.30 -2.21 -2.31
C THR A 39 0.56 -1.15 -3.13
N ARG A 40 -0.77 -1.06 -2.97
CA ARG A 40 -1.57 -0.05 -3.68
C ARG A 40 -1.17 1.37 -3.30
N ALA A 41 -0.92 1.64 -2.01
CA ALA A 41 -0.45 2.95 -1.57
C ALA A 41 0.95 3.28 -2.12
N ILE A 42 1.85 2.29 -2.19
CA ILE A 42 3.17 2.44 -2.81
C ILE A 42 3.04 2.78 -4.29
N GLU A 43 2.20 2.04 -5.03
CA GLU A 43 1.94 2.29 -6.46
C GLU A 43 1.36 3.68 -6.70
N GLU A 44 0.42 4.11 -5.86
CA GLU A 44 -0.17 5.45 -5.93
C GLU A 44 0.89 6.54 -5.69
N ARG A 45 1.71 6.38 -4.64
CA ARG A 45 2.81 7.30 -4.35
C ARG A 45 3.78 7.37 -5.53
N HIS A 46 4.20 6.22 -6.04
CA HIS A 46 5.14 6.14 -7.15
C HIS A 46 4.59 6.80 -8.42
N SER A 47 3.30 6.64 -8.70
CA SER A 47 2.63 7.30 -9.83
C SER A 47 2.67 8.82 -9.72
N VAL A 48 2.45 9.37 -8.51
CA VAL A 48 2.57 10.81 -8.25
C VAL A 48 4.01 11.29 -8.40
N GLU A 49 4.98 10.55 -7.87
CA GLU A 49 6.42 10.85 -8.01
C GLU A 49 6.85 10.88 -9.49
N LEU A 50 6.44 9.90 -10.29
CA LEU A 50 6.72 9.89 -11.73
C LEU A 50 6.12 11.10 -12.45
N ASN A 51 4.89 11.50 -12.09
CA ASN A 51 4.28 12.69 -12.66
C ASN A 51 5.06 13.96 -12.29
N LYS A 52 5.53 14.07 -11.05
CA LYS A 52 6.38 15.18 -10.60
C LYS A 52 7.68 15.24 -11.43
N VAL A 53 8.42 14.13 -11.51
CA VAL A 53 9.67 14.06 -12.30
C VAL A 53 9.44 14.45 -13.76
N ARG A 54 8.33 14.02 -14.35
CA ARG A 54 7.95 14.42 -15.72
C ARG A 54 7.71 15.92 -15.84
N LEU A 55 7.05 16.54 -14.85
CA LEU A 55 6.77 17.97 -14.83
C LEU A 55 8.05 18.79 -14.62
N GLU A 56 8.95 18.34 -13.75
CA GLU A 56 10.28 18.93 -13.55
C GLU A 56 11.06 18.92 -14.88
N ALA A 57 11.19 17.76 -15.52
CA ALA A 57 11.88 17.64 -16.80
C ALA A 57 11.24 18.51 -17.91
N LYS A 58 9.91 18.64 -17.91
CA LYS A 58 9.20 19.53 -18.84
C LYS A 58 9.53 21.00 -18.55
N LEU A 59 9.57 21.39 -17.28
CA LEU A 59 9.87 22.76 -16.88
C LEU A 59 11.32 23.13 -17.26
N ASP A 60 12.26 22.21 -17.06
CA ASP A 60 13.66 22.38 -17.48
C ASP A 60 13.77 22.60 -19.00
N PHE A 61 13.09 21.77 -19.79
CA PHE A 61 13.03 21.95 -21.25
C PHE A 61 12.43 23.31 -21.66
N LEU A 62 11.36 23.74 -20.98
CA LEU A 62 10.74 25.04 -21.25
C LEU A 62 11.67 26.20 -20.91
N HIS A 63 12.49 26.08 -19.86
CA HIS A 63 13.52 27.06 -19.52
C HIS A 63 14.61 27.16 -20.60
N GLU A 64 15.06 26.04 -21.14
CA GLU A 64 16.03 26.02 -22.25
C GLU A 64 15.46 26.69 -23.52
N CYS A 65 14.19 26.42 -23.80
CA CYS A 65 13.49 26.95 -24.99
C CYS A 65 13.02 28.40 -24.86
N GLU A 66 13.01 28.99 -23.66
CA GLU A 66 12.53 30.35 -23.40
C GLU A 66 13.31 31.41 -24.20
N SER A 67 14.57 31.10 -24.56
CA SER A 67 15.41 31.94 -25.43
C SER A 67 15.01 31.89 -26.91
N LEU A 68 14.30 30.84 -27.35
CA LEU A 68 13.94 30.60 -28.75
C LEU A 68 12.48 30.97 -29.05
N PHE A 69 11.57 30.79 -28.08
CA PHE A 69 10.14 31.07 -28.22
C PHE A 69 9.54 31.62 -26.92
N SER A 70 8.55 32.50 -27.03
CA SER A 70 7.76 32.93 -25.87
C SER A 70 6.86 31.78 -25.40
N MET A 71 7.29 31.06 -24.37
CA MET A 71 6.57 29.91 -23.78
C MET A 71 5.98 30.21 -22.40
N TYR A 72 5.83 31.49 -22.04
CA TYR A 72 5.42 31.95 -20.70
C TYR A 72 4.17 31.24 -20.16
N HIS A 73 3.12 31.08 -20.98
CA HIS A 73 1.88 30.44 -20.54
C HIS A 73 2.06 28.95 -20.21
N GLU A 74 2.81 28.21 -21.04
CA GLU A 74 3.04 26.79 -20.84
C GLU A 74 3.94 26.54 -19.62
N LYS A 75 4.91 27.43 -19.40
CA LYS A 75 5.77 27.43 -18.22
C LYS A 75 4.97 27.64 -16.94
N LYS A 76 4.18 28.72 -16.85
CA LYS A 76 3.32 28.98 -15.69
C LYS A 76 2.33 27.84 -15.41
N LYS A 77 1.77 27.24 -16.45
CA LYS A 77 0.90 26.08 -16.31
C LYS A 77 1.66 24.89 -15.70
N THR A 78 2.87 24.61 -16.22
CA THR A 78 3.71 23.50 -15.74
C THR A 78 4.16 23.73 -14.28
N GLU A 79 4.51 24.97 -13.91
CA GLU A 79 4.82 25.35 -12.51
C GLU A 79 3.63 25.09 -11.57
N PHE A 80 2.42 25.45 -12.00
CA PHE A 80 1.21 25.18 -11.22
C PHE A 80 0.90 23.68 -11.10
N GLU A 81 1.03 22.93 -12.19
CA GLU A 81 0.87 21.48 -12.20
C GLU A 81 1.90 20.79 -11.29
N LEU A 82 3.13 21.31 -11.25
CA LEU A 82 4.19 20.83 -10.37
C LEU A 82 3.85 21.06 -8.90
N ALA A 83 3.43 22.27 -8.53
CA ALA A 83 2.98 22.57 -7.16
C ALA A 83 1.80 21.68 -6.72
N LEU A 84 0.87 21.38 -7.63
CA LEU A 84 -0.22 20.44 -7.36
C LEU A 84 0.29 19.00 -7.18
N ALA A 85 1.29 18.59 -7.95
CA ALA A 85 1.92 17.27 -7.79
C ALA A 85 2.66 17.14 -6.46
N ASP A 86 3.36 18.19 -6.02
CA ASP A 86 4.01 18.26 -4.71
C ASP A 86 2.99 18.12 -3.57
N SER A 87 1.91 18.91 -3.61
CA SER A 87 0.84 18.82 -2.62
C SER A 87 0.22 17.41 -2.58
N LYS A 88 -0.01 16.79 -3.74
CA LYS A 88 -0.51 15.40 -3.79
C LYS A 88 0.49 14.41 -3.19
N LEU A 89 1.78 14.61 -3.40
CA LEU A 89 2.80 13.70 -2.88
C LEU A 89 2.86 13.77 -1.34
N GLU A 90 2.65 14.95 -0.77
CA GLU A 90 2.50 15.14 0.68
C GLU A 90 1.24 14.44 1.24
N ASP A 91 0.15 14.44 0.47
CA ASP A 91 -1.11 13.78 0.87
C ASP A 91 -1.07 12.24 0.78
N VAL A 92 -0.21 11.66 -0.07
CA VAL A 92 -0.11 10.20 -0.22
C VAL A 92 0.68 9.58 0.93
N CYS A 93 -0.06 9.06 1.90
CA CYS A 93 0.47 8.25 2.99
C CYS A 93 0.55 6.77 2.61
N VAL A 94 1.74 6.17 2.74
CA VAL A 94 1.92 4.73 2.64
C VAL A 94 1.92 4.15 4.06
N PRO A 95 0.83 3.49 4.51
CA PRO A 95 0.77 2.95 5.85
C PRO A 95 1.79 1.80 6.01
N PRO A 96 2.58 1.79 7.10
CA PRO A 96 3.40 0.63 7.41
C PRO A 96 2.51 -0.56 7.81
N ILE A 97 2.94 -1.77 7.47
CA ILE A 97 2.30 -2.98 7.98
C ILE A 97 2.64 -3.12 9.46
N ASP A 98 1.61 -3.20 10.29
CA ASP A 98 1.75 -3.50 11.72
C ASP A 98 1.90 -5.02 11.93
N TRP A 99 3.12 -5.50 11.73
CA TRP A 99 3.47 -6.92 11.89
C TRP A 99 3.23 -7.44 13.31
N PHE A 100 3.32 -6.57 14.32
CA PHE A 100 3.01 -6.92 15.72
C PHE A 100 1.54 -7.26 15.90
N LYS A 101 0.62 -6.45 15.34
CA LYS A 101 -0.83 -6.77 15.35
C LYS A 101 -1.17 -8.08 14.64
N LEU A 102 -0.37 -8.49 13.66
CA LEU A 102 -0.54 -9.74 12.93
C LEU A 102 0.10 -10.96 13.63
N GLY A 103 0.78 -10.73 14.76
CA GLY A 103 1.52 -11.76 15.48
C GLY A 103 2.74 -12.27 14.72
N GLU A 104 3.27 -11.48 13.78
CA GLU A 104 4.44 -11.81 12.97
C GLU A 104 5.60 -10.81 13.23
N PRO A 105 6.02 -10.59 14.49
CA PRO A 105 7.02 -9.56 14.82
C PRO A 105 8.37 -9.79 14.13
N MET A 106 8.67 -11.03 13.70
CA MET A 106 9.89 -11.37 12.97
C MET A 106 9.93 -10.80 11.53
N MET A 107 8.80 -10.32 11.02
CA MET A 107 8.72 -9.65 9.71
C MET A 107 9.02 -8.14 9.81
N TYR A 108 9.25 -7.63 11.02
CA TYR A 108 9.67 -6.26 11.26
C TYR A 108 11.20 -6.19 11.14
N ASP A 109 11.68 -5.68 10.00
CA ASP A 109 13.10 -5.35 9.77
C ASP A 109 13.50 -4.02 10.47
#